data_AF-A0A4U5WSC9-F1
#
_entry.id   AF-A0A4U5WSC9-F1
#
_cell.length_a   1.000
_cell.length_b   1.000
_cell.length_c   1.000
_cell.angle_alpha   90.00
_cell.angle_beta   90.00
_cell.angle_gamma   90.00
#
_symmetry.space_group_name_H-M   'P 1'
#
loop_
_entity.id
_entity.type
_entity.pdbx_description
1 polymer ?
#
loop_
_entity_poly.entity_id
_entity_poly.type
_entity_poly.pdbx_seq_one_letter_code
_entity_poly.pdbx_strand_id
1 'polypeptide(L)'
;MAAAETVALVLDEESPLPESAGDVEELACRLRGHISQLGIVVPPGTSALRSAQQLASAGVPDGYMPSRVHLVRLAEATQDLIAAVQAHDDSPAPLTLMRCWRKPRVNVLRGAVFAVALACLVWAASVPRT
;
A
#
# COMPACT_ATOMS: atom_id res chain seq x y z
N MET A 1 -11.92 14.45 -6.08
CA MET A 1 -11.55 13.08 -5.67
C MET A 1 -10.67 13.17 -4.45
N ALA A 2 -11.02 12.46 -3.39
CA ALA A 2 -10.26 12.45 -2.15
C ALA A 2 -8.98 11.61 -2.29
N ALA A 3 -7.95 11.90 -1.50
CA ALA A 3 -6.70 11.15 -1.54
C ALA A 3 -6.92 9.65 -1.28
N ALA A 4 -7.81 9.30 -0.35
CA ALA A 4 -8.19 7.93 -0.05
C ALA A 4 -8.83 7.23 -1.26
N GLU A 5 -9.74 7.90 -1.97
CA GLU A 5 -10.41 7.33 -3.16
C GLU A 5 -9.39 6.98 -4.25
N THR A 6 -8.42 7.86 -4.51
CA THR A 6 -7.33 7.61 -5.47
C THR A 6 -6.47 6.43 -5.05
N VAL A 7 -6.18 6.31 -3.75
CA VAL A 7 -5.43 5.18 -3.20
C VAL A 7 -6.21 3.87 -3.35
N ALA A 8 -7.52 3.86 -3.06
CA ALA A 8 -8.35 2.67 -3.26
C ALA A 8 -8.35 2.23 -4.72
N LEU A 9 -8.53 3.16 -5.66
CA LEU A 9 -8.55 2.83 -7.08
C LEU A 9 -7.24 2.16 -7.56
N VAL A 10 -6.11 2.49 -6.94
CA VAL A 10 -4.80 1.93 -7.29
C VAL A 10 -4.50 0.61 -6.57
N LEU A 11 -4.87 0.52 -5.29
CA LEU A 11 -4.56 -0.64 -4.44
C LEU A 11 -5.64 -1.72 -4.49
N ASP A 12 -6.80 -1.42 -5.06
CA ASP A 12 -7.82 -2.42 -5.27
C ASP A 12 -7.45 -3.38 -6.39
N GLU A 13 -7.66 -4.66 -6.12
CA GLU A 13 -7.30 -5.75 -7.03
C GLU A 13 -8.38 -5.96 -8.10
N GLU A 14 -9.61 -5.53 -7.83
CA GLU A 14 -10.74 -5.58 -8.76
C GLU A 14 -10.81 -4.34 -9.67
N SER A 15 -10.02 -3.31 -9.36
CA SER A 15 -9.93 -2.09 -10.15
C SER A 15 -9.28 -2.36 -11.51
N PRO A 16 -9.84 -1.82 -12.61
CA PRO A 16 -9.24 -1.99 -13.93
C PRO A 16 -7.82 -1.43 -13.95
N LEU A 17 -6.92 -2.19 -14.59
CA LEU A 17 -5.53 -1.75 -14.72
C LEU A 17 -5.47 -0.54 -15.67
N PRO A 18 -4.55 0.42 -15.44
CA PRO A 18 -4.30 1.47 -16.41
C PRO A 18 -3.90 0.86 -17.75
N GLU A 19 -4.59 1.26 -18.82
CA GLU A 19 -4.45 0.69 -20.16
C GLU A 19 -3.28 1.34 -20.91
N SER A 20 -2.93 2.58 -20.56
CA SER A 20 -1.88 3.35 -21.19
C SER A 20 -0.86 3.92 -20.20
N ALA A 21 0.31 4.32 -20.73
CA ALA A 21 1.27 5.11 -19.96
C ALA A 21 0.65 6.43 -19.47
N GLY A 22 -0.15 7.09 -20.32
CA GLY A 22 -0.86 8.32 -19.95
C GLY A 22 -1.72 8.18 -18.69
N ASP A 23 -2.43 7.05 -18.54
CA ASP A 23 -3.24 6.78 -17.34
C ASP A 23 -2.36 6.61 -16.09
N VAL A 24 -1.20 5.95 -16.24
CA VAL A 24 -0.21 5.83 -15.16
C VAL A 24 0.31 7.20 -14.75
N GLU A 25 0.71 8.03 -15.71
CA GLU A 25 1.18 9.39 -15.48
C GLU A 25 0.12 10.26 -14.79
N GLU A 26 -1.14 10.17 -15.22
CA GLU A 26 -2.25 10.92 -14.60
C GLU A 26 -2.43 10.52 -13.14
N LEU A 27 -2.51 9.22 -12.86
CA LEU A 27 -2.68 8.71 -11.50
C LEU A 27 -1.46 9.04 -10.62
N ALA A 28 -0.24 8.91 -11.15
CA ALA A 28 0.98 9.30 -10.45
C ALA A 28 0.97 10.80 -10.14
N CYS A 29 0.59 11.65 -11.11
CA CYS A 29 0.48 13.09 -10.89
C CYS A 29 -0.58 13.43 -9.84
N ARG A 30 -1.74 12.76 -9.87
CA ARG A 30 -2.81 12.96 -8.89
C ARG A 30 -2.36 12.59 -7.48
N LEU A 31 -1.71 11.44 -7.32
CA LEU A 31 -1.17 11.01 -6.02
C LEU A 31 -0.04 11.93 -5.53
N ARG A 32 0.87 12.38 -6.40
CA ARG A 32 1.88 13.40 -6.05
C ARG A 32 1.25 14.70 -5.55
N GLY A 33 0.15 15.12 -6.19
CA GLY A 33 -0.67 16.25 -5.75
C GLY A 33 -1.23 16.04 -4.35
N HIS A 34 -1.75 14.85 -4.05
CA HIS A 34 -2.23 14.50 -2.71
C HIS A 34 -1.10 14.48 -1.67
N ILE A 35 0.07 13.92 -1.99
CA ILE A 35 1.25 13.93 -1.11
C ILE A 35 1.64 15.38 -0.78
N SER A 36 1.59 16.28 -1.77
CA SER A 36 1.90 17.70 -1.56
C SER A 36 0.90 18.38 -0.63
N GLN A 37 -0.40 18.07 -0.76
CA GLN A 37 -1.46 18.60 0.10
C GLN A 37 -1.36 18.06 1.54
N LEU A 38 -1.18 16.75 1.68
CA LEU A 38 -1.02 16.09 2.97
C LEU A 38 0.26 16.53 3.68
N GLY A 39 1.33 16.81 2.93
CA GLY A 39 2.59 17.29 3.49
C GLY A 39 2.51 18.65 4.20
N ILE A 40 1.45 19.43 3.97
CA ILE A 40 1.22 20.71 4.66
C ILE A 40 0.71 20.47 6.08
N VAL A 41 -0.08 19.42 6.29
CA VAL A 41 -0.75 19.13 7.58
C VAL A 41 0.03 18.16 8.45
N VAL A 42 0.92 17.35 7.86
CA VAL A 42 1.74 16.39 8.61
C VAL A 42 2.93 17.08 9.28
N PRO A 43 3.26 16.73 10.54
CA PRO A 43 4.46 17.24 11.20
C PRO A 43 5.74 17.02 10.38
N PRO A 44 6.62 18.03 10.28
CA PRO A 44 7.87 17.89 9.55
C PRO A 44 8.75 16.81 10.17
N GLY A 45 9.41 16.02 9.33
CA GLY A 45 10.35 14.99 9.76
C GLY A 45 9.76 13.60 10.00
N THR A 46 8.44 13.42 9.86
CA THR A 46 7.83 12.08 9.85
C THR A 46 8.43 11.22 8.73
N SER A 47 8.71 9.96 9.04
CA SER A 47 9.29 9.01 8.08
C SER A 47 8.36 8.78 6.90
N ALA A 48 7.04 8.73 7.13
CA ALA A 48 6.02 8.58 6.10
C ALA A 48 6.07 9.73 5.08
N LEU A 49 6.16 10.99 5.55
CA LEU A 49 6.27 12.15 4.66
C LEU A 49 7.56 12.11 3.83
N ARG A 50 8.70 11.80 4.45
CA ARG A 50 9.98 11.71 3.74
C ARG A 50 9.96 10.64 2.65
N SER A 51 9.45 9.44 2.98
CA SER A 51 9.33 8.35 2.02
C SER A 51 8.38 8.69 0.88
N ALA A 52 7.22 9.28 1.18
CA ALA A 52 6.25 9.70 0.17
C ALA A 52 6.82 10.80 -0.75
N GLN A 53 7.52 11.80 -0.21
CA GLN A 53 8.17 12.85 -0.99
C GLN A 53 9.30 12.30 -1.86
N GLN A 54 10.12 11.39 -1.33
CA GLN A 54 11.18 10.76 -2.11
C GLN A 54 10.58 10.01 -3.31
N LEU A 55 9.52 9.23 -3.10
CA LEU A 55 8.86 8.52 -4.18
C LEU A 55 8.16 9.47 -5.17
N ALA A 56 7.54 10.53 -4.66
CA ALA A 56 6.87 11.55 -5.46
C ALA A 56 7.84 12.34 -6.35
N SER A 57 9.08 12.55 -5.87
CA SER A 57 10.13 13.23 -6.64
C SER A 57 10.72 12.37 -7.76
N ALA A 58 10.57 11.04 -7.68
CA ALA A 58 11.02 10.15 -8.74
C ALA A 58 10.04 10.18 -9.92
N GLY A 59 10.58 10.17 -11.14
CA GLY A 59 9.79 9.97 -12.35
C GLY A 59 9.16 8.57 -12.40
N VAL A 60 8.14 8.42 -13.24
CA VAL A 60 7.56 7.10 -13.52
C VAL A 60 8.58 6.29 -14.32
N PRO A 61 8.91 5.05 -13.90
CA PRO A 61 9.89 4.22 -14.61
C PRO A 61 9.30 3.63 -15.89
N ASP A 62 10.15 3.53 -16.93
CA ASP A 62 9.76 2.99 -18.23
C ASP A 62 9.27 1.53 -18.16
N GLY A 63 8.29 1.24 -19.01
CA GLY A 63 7.73 -0.10 -19.17
C GLY A 63 6.56 -0.37 -18.23
N TYR A 64 5.65 -1.23 -18.70
CA TYR A 64 4.36 -1.50 -18.07
C TYR A 64 4.48 -1.96 -16.61
N MET A 65 5.26 -2.99 -16.32
CA MET A 65 5.36 -3.54 -14.96
C MET A 65 6.07 -2.59 -13.96
N PRO A 66 7.23 -1.99 -14.28
CA PRO A 66 7.88 -1.01 -13.40
C PRO A 66 6.97 0.19 -13.10
N SER A 67 6.30 0.74 -14.12
CA SER A 67 5.33 1.83 -14.00
C SER A 67 4.23 1.50 -12.99
N ARG A 68 3.64 0.30 -13.08
CA ARG A 68 2.59 -0.13 -12.15
C ARG A 68 3.09 -0.33 -10.73
N VAL A 69 4.27 -0.94 -10.56
CA VAL A 69 4.88 -1.12 -9.24
C VAL A 69 5.18 0.24 -8.60
N HIS A 70 5.64 1.21 -9.38
CA HIS A 70 5.83 2.58 -8.91
C HIS A 70 4.51 3.20 -8.44
N LEU A 71 3.44 3.06 -9.24
CA LEU A 71 2.10 3.57 -8.92
C LEU A 71 1.57 2.98 -7.61
N VAL A 72 1.67 1.66 -7.42
CA VAL A 72 1.29 0.97 -6.19
C VAL A 72 2.10 1.48 -4.99
N ARG A 73 3.42 1.58 -5.11
CA ARG A 73 4.27 2.10 -4.01
C ARG A 73 3.93 3.54 -3.66
N LEU A 74 3.56 4.35 -4.65
CA LEU A 74 3.20 5.75 -4.46
C LEU A 74 1.83 5.89 -3.78
N ALA A 75 0.87 5.01 -4.11
CA ALA A 75 -0.39 4.91 -3.40
C ALA A 75 -0.23 4.38 -1.95
N GLU A 76 0.61 3.37 -1.73
CA GLU A 76 0.94 2.88 -0.38
C GLU A 76 1.57 3.98 0.48
N ALA A 77 2.53 4.74 -0.07
CA ALA A 77 3.15 5.85 0.65
C ALA A 77 2.13 6.96 0.97
N THR A 78 1.18 7.21 0.08
CA THR A 78 0.08 8.15 0.32
C THR A 78 -0.86 7.64 1.43
N GLN A 79 -1.14 6.32 1.46
CA GLN A 79 -1.93 5.69 2.53
C GLN A 79 -1.26 5.84 3.89
N ASP A 80 0.05 5.58 3.98
CA ASP A 80 0.82 5.75 5.22
C ASP A 80 0.82 7.21 5.69
N LEU A 81 0.84 8.16 4.74
CA LEU A 81 0.75 9.58 5.05
C LEU A 81 -0.63 9.98 5.58
N ILE A 82 -1.71 9.46 4.98
CA ILE A 82 -3.09 9.64 5.47
C ILE A 82 -3.25 9.07 6.88
N ALA A 83 -2.62 7.93 7.18
CA ALA A 83 -2.59 7.35 8.51
C ALA A 83 -1.84 8.25 9.51
N ALA A 84 -0.72 8.84 9.09
CA ALA A 84 0.06 9.76 9.91
C ALA A 84 -0.70 11.07 10.22
N VAL A 85 -1.48 11.59 9.25
CA VAL A 85 -2.38 12.74 9.48
C VAL A 85 -3.43 12.40 10.54
N GLN A 86 -4.13 11.27 10.37
CA GLN A 86 -5.18 10.86 11.32
C GLN A 86 -4.65 10.64 12.73
N ALA A 87 -3.45 10.06 12.87
CA ALA A 87 -2.80 9.89 14.18
C ALA A 87 -2.31 11.21 14.80
N HIS A 88 -2.16 12.26 13.99
CA HIS A 88 -1.84 13.60 14.49
C HIS A 88 -3.10 14.39 14.87
N ASP A 89 -4.20 14.19 14.15
CA ASP A 89 -5.49 14.85 14.33
C ASP A 89 -6.35 14.28 15.48
N ASP A 90 -5.78 13.51 16.42
CA ASP A 90 -6.49 12.84 17.53
C ASP A 90 -7.19 13.82 18.51
N SER A 91 -8.33 14.35 18.07
CA SER A 91 -9.62 14.28 18.76
C SER A 91 -10.28 12.93 18.38
N PRO A 92 -10.96 12.24 19.32
CA PRO A 92 -11.41 10.86 19.10
C PRO A 92 -12.65 10.83 18.20
N ALA A 93 -12.45 10.54 16.90
CA ALA A 93 -13.51 10.15 15.97
C ALA A 93 -13.13 8.83 15.27
N PRO A 94 -14.11 8.00 14.89
CA PRO A 94 -14.05 6.56 15.08
C PRO A 94 -13.05 5.88 14.15
N LEU A 95 -12.27 4.99 14.75
CA LEU A 95 -11.30 4.04 14.18
C LEU A 95 -11.90 3.05 13.16
N THR A 96 -13.07 3.33 12.59
CA THR A 96 -13.84 2.43 11.73
C THR A 96 -13.42 2.46 10.26
N LEU A 97 -12.83 3.54 9.77
CA LEU A 97 -12.46 3.65 8.36
C LEU A 97 -11.15 2.91 8.03
N MET A 98 -10.22 2.78 9.00
CA MET A 98 -8.90 2.15 8.77
C MET A 98 -8.89 0.62 8.87
N ARG A 99 -9.91 -0.01 9.47
CA ARG A 99 -9.92 -1.49 9.61
C ARG A 99 -10.23 -2.21 8.29
N CYS A 100 -10.95 -1.56 7.36
CA CYS A 100 -11.26 -2.14 6.05
C CYS A 100 -10.12 -2.01 5.01
N TRP A 101 -9.13 -1.14 5.24
CA TRP A 101 -8.12 -0.77 4.24
C TRP A 101 -6.77 -1.45 4.44
N ARG A 102 -6.57 -2.17 5.55
CA ARG A 102 -5.49 -3.14 5.66
C ARG A 102 -5.95 -4.46 5.06
N LYS A 103 -5.92 -4.59 3.73
CA LYS A 103 -5.84 -5.92 3.13
C LYS A 103 -4.63 -6.62 3.78
N PRO A 104 -4.80 -7.78 4.45
CA PRO A 104 -3.70 -8.49 5.05
C PRO A 104 -2.80 -8.96 3.91
N ARG A 105 -1.69 -8.24 3.72
CA ARG A 105 -0.74 -8.46 2.65
C ARG A 105 -0.21 -9.88 2.72
N VAL A 106 -0.69 -10.77 1.84
CA VAL A 106 -0.10 -11.94 1.15
C VAL A 106 0.94 -12.84 1.88
N ASN A 107 1.80 -12.28 2.74
CA ASN A 107 2.75 -12.99 3.60
C ASN A 107 2.07 -13.87 4.66
N VAL A 108 0.82 -13.58 5.04
CA VAL A 108 0.05 -14.45 5.95
C VAL A 108 -0.30 -15.77 5.26
N LEU A 109 -0.69 -15.72 3.98
CA LEU A 109 -1.04 -16.91 3.21
C LEU A 109 0.20 -17.78 2.95
N ARG A 110 1.33 -17.16 2.58
CA ARG A 110 2.61 -17.89 2.44
C ARG A 110 3.08 -18.48 3.76
N GLY A 111 2.95 -17.75 4.87
CA GLY A 111 3.28 -18.26 6.21
C GLY A 111 2.39 -19.44 6.62
N ALA A 112 1.09 -19.36 6.32
CA ALA A 112 0.13 -20.43 6.60
C ALA A 112 0.44 -21.70 5.80
N VAL A 113 0.72 -21.59 4.50
CA VAL A 113 1.10 -22.75 3.66
C VAL A 113 2.38 -23.39 4.16
N PHE A 114 3.37 -22.59 4.57
CA PHE A 114 4.62 -23.10 5.14
C PHE A 114 4.39 -23.86 6.45
N ALA A 115 3.57 -23.31 7.35
CA ALA A 115 3.25 -23.93 8.64
C ALA A 115 2.50 -25.26 8.45
N VAL A 116 1.54 -25.32 7.51
CA VAL A 116 0.80 -26.55 7.19
C VAL A 116 1.71 -27.62 6.61
N ALA A 117 2.59 -27.26 5.66
CA ALA A 117 3.55 -28.20 5.08
C ALA A 117 4.50 -28.78 6.15
N LEU A 118 4.97 -27.95 7.07
CA LEU A 118 5.87 -28.36 8.16
C LEU A 118 5.15 -29.29 9.14
N ALA A 119 3.89 -29.00 9.47
CA ALA A 119 3.06 -29.88 10.30
C ALA A 119 2.84 -31.26 9.64
N CYS A 120 2.54 -31.30 8.34
CA CYS A 120 2.43 -32.55 7.59
C CYS A 120 3.74 -33.35 7.61
N LEU A 121 4.89 -32.68 7.47
CA LEU A 121 6.19 -33.31 7.45
C LEU A 121 6.57 -33.92 8.81
N VAL A 122 6.29 -33.20 9.91
CA VAL A 122 6.49 -33.69 11.28
C VAL A 122 5.58 -34.89 11.56
N TRP A 123 4.33 -34.85 11.10
CA TRP A 123 3.39 -35.94 11.31
C TRP A 123 3.81 -37.18 10.53
N ALA A 124 4.22 -37.03 9.26
CA ALA A 124 4.75 -38.11 8.43
C ALA A 124 6.05 -38.71 8.99
N ALA A 125 6.91 -37.90 9.61
CA ALA A 125 8.14 -38.36 10.27
C ALA A 125 7.89 -39.04 11.63
N SER A 126 6.74 -38.76 12.26
CA SER A 126 6.37 -39.32 13.57
C SER A 126 5.65 -40.67 13.47
N VAL A 127 5.31 -41.15 12.26
CA VAL A 127 4.73 -42.48 12.09
C VAL A 127 5.86 -43.52 12.07
N PRO A 128 5.88 -44.49 13.00
CA PRO A 128 6.83 -45.59 12.92
C PRO A 128 6.52 -46.40 11.67
N ARG A 129 7.50 -46.53 10.78
CA ARG A 129 7.44 -47.44 9.64
C ARG A 129 7.57 -48.86 10.17
N THR A 130 6.43 -49.49 10.47
CA THR A 130 6.35 -50.94 10.72
C THR A 130 6.52 -51.70 9.42
#